data_AF-A0A9P6GVQ0-F1
#
_entry.id   AF-A0A9P6GVQ0-F1
#
_cell.length_a   1.000
_cell.length_b   1.000
_cell.length_c   1.000
_cell.angle_alpha   90.00
_cell.angle_beta   90.00
_cell.angle_gamma   90.00
#
_symmetry.space_group_name_H-M   'P 1'
#
loop_
_entity.id
_entity.type
_entity.pdbx_description
1 polymer ?
#
loop_
_entity_poly.entity_id
_entity_poly.type
_entity_poly.pdbx_seq_one_letter_code
_entity_poly.pdbx_strand_id
1 'polypeptide(L)'
;MTNDNAEIRVDTRVATDVKVIHNKPDILIVDKKRKEIIIIEVGITNLDLLSVVENEKLRKYDLLANELGLIHKCRIKIIPYVVTNFHKKYHKELDVQPHLEAYIQSLVLKKTLESI
;
A
#
# COMPACT_ATOMS: atom_id res chain seq x y z
N MET A 1 13.41 1.46 6.75
CA MET A 1 13.74 1.24 8.18
C MET A 1 13.66 -0.25 8.46
N THR A 2 14.65 -0.84 9.14
CA THR A 2 14.64 -2.26 9.48
C THR A 2 14.98 -2.47 10.95
N ASN A 3 14.35 -3.45 11.58
CA ASN A 3 14.73 -3.98 12.89
C ASN A 3 14.68 -5.52 12.84
N ASP A 4 14.87 -6.17 13.97
CA ASP A 4 14.91 -7.64 14.05
C ASP A 4 13.57 -8.30 13.69
N ASN A 5 12.46 -7.57 13.83
CA ASN A 5 11.11 -8.09 13.63
C ASN A 5 10.56 -7.80 12.23
N ALA A 6 10.87 -6.63 11.67
CA ALA A 6 10.28 -6.16 10.44
C ALA A 6 11.19 -5.23 9.65
N GLU A 7 10.94 -5.16 8.34
CA GLU A 7 11.51 -4.16 7.46
C GLU A 7 10.39 -3.39 6.76
N ILE A 8 10.47 -2.06 6.77
CA ILE A 8 9.54 -1.17 6.08
C ILE A 8 10.32 -0.41 5.02
N ARG A 9 9.89 -0.54 3.77
CA ARG A 9 10.38 0.21 2.62
C ARG A 9 9.26 1.09 2.09
N VAL A 10 9.55 2.35 1.84
CA VAL A 10 8.59 3.33 1.31
C VAL A 10 9.14 3.85 -0.01
N ASP A 11 8.30 3.96 -1.04
CA ASP A 11 8.67 4.48 -2.36
C ASP A 11 9.97 3.87 -2.93
N THR A 12 10.20 2.58 -2.69
CA THR A 12 11.46 1.90 -3.03
C THR A 12 11.20 0.81 -4.07
N ARG A 13 12.05 0.72 -5.11
CA ARG A 13 11.97 -0.36 -6.09
C ARG A 13 12.39 -1.68 -5.45
N VAL A 14 11.63 -2.73 -5.74
CA VAL A 14 11.90 -4.09 -5.31
C VAL A 14 12.56 -4.83 -6.47
N ALA A 15 13.71 -5.44 -6.19
CA ALA A 15 14.40 -6.29 -7.14
C ALA A 15 13.74 -7.67 -7.17
N THR A 16 13.57 -8.21 -8.37
CA THR A 16 13.00 -9.53 -8.66
C THR A 16 13.85 -10.20 -9.74
N ASP A 17 13.83 -11.52 -9.81
CA ASP A 17 14.62 -12.28 -10.80
C ASP A 17 14.10 -12.07 -12.23
N VAL A 18 12.79 -11.85 -12.38
CA VAL A 18 12.18 -11.42 -13.66
C VAL A 18 11.87 -9.93 -13.65
N LYS A 19 11.81 -9.32 -14.84
CA LYS A 19 11.44 -7.91 -14.98
C LYS A 19 9.94 -7.72 -14.74
N VAL A 20 9.58 -7.11 -13.61
CA VAL A 20 8.20 -6.70 -13.29
C VAL A 20 8.03 -5.20 -13.54
N ILE A 21 6.95 -4.82 -14.26
CA ILE A 21 6.68 -3.42 -14.62
C ILE A 21 6.35 -2.58 -13.37
N HIS A 22 5.48 -3.10 -12.50
CA HIS A 22 5.07 -2.46 -11.25
C HIS A 22 5.87 -3.00 -10.07
N ASN A 23 7.15 -2.61 -9.98
CA ASN A 23 8.06 -3.07 -8.92
C ASN A 23 8.34 -2.02 -7.83
N LYS A 24 7.62 -0.90 -7.80
CA LYS A 24 7.78 0.18 -6.84
C LYS A 24 6.45 0.43 -6.11
N PRO A 25 6.11 -0.37 -5.08
CA PRO A 25 4.93 -0.10 -4.27
C PRO A 25 5.13 1.15 -3.40
N ASP A 26 4.02 1.76 -2.99
CA ASP A 26 4.05 2.90 -2.07
C ASP A 26 4.69 2.50 -0.74
N ILE A 27 4.28 1.36 -0.17
CA ILE A 27 4.87 0.77 1.04
C ILE A 27 4.99 -0.74 0.88
N LEU A 28 6.15 -1.27 1.28
CA LEU A 28 6.41 -2.70 1.44
C LEU A 28 6.79 -2.97 2.89
N ILE A 29 6.11 -3.92 3.52
CA ILE A 29 6.42 -4.39 4.88
C ILE A 29 6.84 -5.85 4.79
N VAL A 30 8.01 -6.17 5.31
CA VAL A 30 8.49 -7.55 5.46
C VAL A 30 8.43 -7.90 6.94
N ASP A 31 7.48 -8.74 7.33
CA ASP A 31 7.40 -9.30 8.68
C ASP A 31 8.29 -10.56 8.75
N LYS A 32 9.42 -10.42 9.45
CA LYS A 32 10.42 -11.49 9.59
C LYS A 32 9.93 -12.60 10.53
N LYS A 33 9.04 -12.29 11.47
CA LYS A 33 8.49 -13.25 12.44
C LYS A 33 7.40 -14.12 11.82
N ARG A 34 6.46 -13.49 11.12
CA ARG A 34 5.34 -14.18 10.47
C ARG A 34 5.70 -14.78 9.11
N LYS A 35 6.88 -14.44 8.58
CA LYS A 35 7.28 -14.76 7.19
C LYS A 35 6.18 -14.32 6.22
N GLU A 36 5.88 -13.03 6.28
CA GLU A 36 4.86 -12.39 5.46
C GLU A 36 5.41 -11.11 4.86
N ILE A 37 5.09 -10.84 3.60
CA ILE A 37 5.35 -9.57 2.94
C ILE A 37 4.01 -8.93 2.61
N ILE A 38 3.85 -7.67 2.98
CA ILE A 38 2.66 -6.87 2.74
C ILE A 38 3.01 -5.76 1.76
N ILE A 39 2.32 -5.74 0.63
CA ILE A 39 2.37 -4.67 -0.37
C ILE A 39 1.18 -3.77 -0.11
N ILE A 40 1.43 -2.47 0.10
CA ILE A 40 0.38 -1.48 0.31
C ILE A 40 0.44 -0.48 -0.82
N GLU A 41 -0.69 -0.29 -1.49
CA GLU A 41 -0.88 0.74 -2.50
C GLU A 41 -1.95 1.71 -2.02
N VAL A 42 -1.57 2.97 -1.91
CA VAL A 42 -2.46 4.03 -1.49
C VAL A 42 -3.09 4.69 -2.72
N GLY A 43 -4.37 5.03 -2.63
CA GLY A 43 -4.97 5.96 -3.58
C GLY A 43 -6.18 6.67 -3.04
N ILE A 44 -6.74 7.54 -3.86
CA ILE A 44 -7.85 8.41 -3.52
C ILE A 44 -8.93 8.18 -4.56
N THR A 45 -10.20 8.10 -4.13
CA THR A 45 -11.33 7.98 -5.05
C THR A 45 -12.64 8.49 -4.44
N ASN A 46 -13.70 8.53 -5.24
CA ASN A 46 -15.08 8.69 -4.75
C ASN A 46 -15.65 7.32 -4.34
N LEU A 47 -16.56 7.30 -3.36
CA LEU A 47 -17.25 6.10 -2.89
C LEU A 47 -17.85 5.27 -4.04
N ASP A 48 -18.41 5.93 -5.06
CA ASP A 48 -19.02 5.27 -6.23
C ASP A 48 -18.03 4.42 -7.03
N LEU A 49 -16.74 4.77 -7.00
CA LEU A 49 -15.66 4.08 -7.70
C LEU A 49 -14.76 3.26 -6.77
N LEU A 50 -15.07 3.19 -5.47
CA LEU A 50 -14.21 2.56 -4.46
C LEU A 50 -13.84 1.14 -4.84
N SER A 51 -14.85 0.29 -5.12
CA SER A 51 -14.63 -1.11 -5.46
C SER A 51 -13.80 -1.28 -6.74
N VAL A 52 -14.01 -0.41 -7.73
CA VAL A 52 -13.25 -0.45 -8.98
C VAL A 52 -11.78 -0.13 -8.72
N VAL A 53 -11.50 0.96 -8.01
CA VAL A 53 -10.14 1.41 -7.69
C VAL A 53 -9.41 0.42 -6.77
N GLU A 54 -10.10 -0.17 -5.80
CA GLU A 54 -9.52 -1.22 -4.95
C GLU A 54 -9.11 -2.45 -5.78
N ASN A 55 -9.97 -2.91 -6.69
CA ASN A 55 -9.67 -4.05 -7.55
C ASN A 55 -8.55 -3.76 -8.55
N GLU A 56 -8.50 -2.56 -9.12
CA GLU A 56 -7.40 -2.13 -9.99
C GLU A 56 -6.06 -2.15 -9.24
N LYS A 57 -6.04 -1.63 -8.01
CA LYS A 57 -4.83 -1.59 -7.16
C LYS A 57 -4.39 -2.97 -6.69
N LEU A 58 -5.32 -3.86 -6.37
CA LEU A 58 -5.02 -5.26 -6.07
C LEU A 58 -4.31 -5.91 -7.25
N ARG A 59 -4.93 -5.86 -8.44
CA ARG A 59 -4.41 -6.53 -9.64
C ARG A 59 -3.07 -5.97 -10.13
N LYS A 60 -2.80 -4.69 -9.88
CA LYS A 60 -1.53 -4.02 -10.26
C LYS A 60 -0.30 -4.76 -9.76
N TYR A 61 -0.37 -5.41 -8.59
CA TYR A 61 0.77 -6.06 -7.95
C TYR A 61 0.72 -7.58 -7.93
N ASP A 62 -0.22 -8.23 -8.63
CA ASP A 62 -0.34 -9.70 -8.66
C ASP A 62 0.97 -10.36 -9.12
N LEU A 63 1.58 -9.84 -10.17
CA LEU A 63 2.86 -10.35 -10.68
C LEU A 63 4.00 -10.15 -9.68
N LEU A 64 4.10 -8.97 -9.06
CA LEU A 64 5.13 -8.69 -8.05
C LEU A 64 4.95 -9.62 -6.84
N ALA A 65 3.71 -9.82 -6.40
CA ALA A 65 3.40 -10.69 -5.28
C ALA A 65 3.80 -12.14 -5.57
N ASN A 66 3.49 -12.66 -6.76
CA ASN A 66 3.89 -14.01 -7.14
C ASN A 66 5.41 -14.19 -7.12
N GLU A 67 6.16 -13.26 -7.72
CA GLU A 67 7.63 -13.31 -7.74
C GLU A 67 8.23 -13.25 -6.33
N LEU A 68 7.73 -12.35 -5.47
CA LEU A 68 8.20 -12.25 -4.09
C LEU A 68 7.86 -13.50 -3.27
N GLY A 69 6.70 -14.11 -3.52
CA GLY A 69 6.31 -15.37 -2.91
C GLY A 69 7.27 -16.51 -3.27
N LEU A 70 7.73 -16.56 -4.51
CA LEU A 70 8.70 -17.56 -5.00
C LEU A 70 10.10 -17.32 -4.42
N ILE A 71 10.60 -16.09 -4.48
CA ILE A 71 11.96 -15.72 -4.03
C ILE A 71 12.09 -15.92 -2.51
N HIS A 72 11.14 -15.40 -1.74
CA HIS A 72 11.23 -15.38 -0.28
C HIS A 72 10.56 -16.59 0.39
N LYS A 73 9.83 -17.42 -0.37
CA LYS A 73 9.08 -18.59 0.13
C LYS A 73 8.19 -18.23 1.33
N CYS A 74 7.48 -17.11 1.21
CA CYS A 74 6.73 -16.50 2.30
C CYS A 74 5.31 -16.11 1.82
N ARG A 75 4.43 -15.78 2.77
CA ARG A 75 3.07 -15.34 2.43
C ARG A 75 3.09 -13.91 1.92
N ILE A 76 2.30 -13.61 0.90
CA ILE A 76 2.20 -12.26 0.36
C ILE A 76 0.77 -11.77 0.50
N LYS A 77 0.62 -10.52 0.92
CA LYS A 77 -0.67 -9.85 1.05
C LYS A 77 -0.62 -8.49 0.34
N ILE A 78 -1.56 -8.25 -0.56
CA ILE A 78 -1.74 -6.93 -1.19
C ILE A 78 -2.89 -6.23 -0.48
N ILE A 79 -2.68 -4.98 -0.05
CA ILE A 79 -3.67 -4.16 0.63
C ILE A 79 -3.85 -2.86 -0.16
N PRO A 80 -4.98 -2.66 -0.85
CA PRO A 80 -5.32 -1.37 -1.42
C PRO A 80 -5.82 -0.47 -0.28
N TYR A 81 -5.05 0.56 0.09
CA TYR A 81 -5.49 1.54 1.06
C TYR A 81 -6.10 2.73 0.32
N VAL A 82 -7.42 2.71 0.14
CA VAL A 82 -8.13 3.72 -0.65
C VAL A 82 -8.85 4.70 0.26
N VAL A 83 -8.44 5.97 0.17
CA VAL A 83 -9.06 7.08 0.89
C VAL A 83 -10.21 7.63 0.05
N THR A 84 -11.40 7.75 0.64
CA THR A 84 -12.54 8.37 -0.04
C THR A 84 -12.65 9.85 0.27
N ASN A 85 -13.18 10.64 -0.67
CA ASN A 85 -13.48 12.07 -0.47
C ASN A 85 -14.51 12.34 0.66
N PHE A 86 -15.13 11.30 1.23
CA PHE A 86 -16.05 11.39 2.36
C PHE A 86 -15.38 11.27 3.73
N HIS A 87 -14.06 11.53 3.83
CA HIS A 87 -13.27 11.47 5.07
C HIS A 87 -13.96 12.13 6.28
N LYS A 88 -14.69 13.25 6.06
CA LYS A 88 -15.46 13.95 7.11
C LYS A 88 -16.56 13.12 7.77
N LYS A 89 -17.17 12.16 7.05
CA LYS A 89 -18.22 11.29 7.60
C LYS A 89 -17.61 10.24 8.55
N TYR A 90 -16.47 9.68 8.17
CA TYR A 90 -15.81 8.61 8.93
C TYR A 90 -14.90 9.10 10.06
N HIS A 91 -14.45 10.37 10.05
CA HIS A 91 -13.74 10.98 11.17
C HIS A 91 -14.52 10.89 12.49
N LYS A 92 -15.87 10.97 12.45
CA LYS A 92 -16.71 10.79 13.64
C LYS A 92 -16.91 9.33 14.07
N GLU A 93 -16.79 8.39 13.14
CA GLU A 93 -17.09 6.96 13.38
C GLU A 93 -15.84 6.14 13.73
N LEU A 94 -14.64 6.57 13.30
CA LEU A 94 -13.41 5.78 13.39
C LEU A 94 -12.46 6.16 14.55
N ASP A 95 -12.75 7.22 15.32
CA ASP A 95 -11.90 7.72 16.42
C ASP A 95 -10.40 7.77 16.06
N VAL A 96 -10.10 8.19 14.83
CA VAL A 96 -8.72 8.19 14.31
C VAL A 96 -7.92 9.24 15.05
N GLN A 97 -6.79 8.85 15.63
CA GLN A 97 -5.95 9.81 16.34
C GLN A 97 -5.43 10.90 15.38
N PRO A 98 -5.42 12.18 15.80
CA PRO A 98 -5.12 13.32 14.93
C PRO A 98 -3.81 13.24 14.15
N HIS A 99 -2.78 12.62 14.74
CA HIS A 99 -1.47 12.48 14.13
C HIS A 99 -1.47 11.50 12.94
N LEU A 100 -2.28 10.43 13.01
CA LEU A 100 -2.40 9.44 11.95
C LEU A 100 -3.19 10.03 10.77
N GLU A 101 -4.22 10.81 11.08
CA GLU A 101 -4.98 11.53 10.05
C GLU A 101 -4.14 12.58 9.33
N ALA A 102 -3.32 13.36 10.04
CA ALA A 102 -2.42 14.32 9.42
C ALA A 102 -1.42 13.65 8.45
N TYR A 103 -0.92 12.47 8.82
CA TYR A 103 -0.05 11.69 7.93
C TYR A 103 -0.79 11.23 6.67
N ILE A 104 -1.99 10.68 6.81
CA ILE A 104 -2.84 10.26 5.67
C ILE A 104 -3.14 11.45 4.77
N GLN A 105 -3.53 12.59 5.34
CA GLN A 105 -3.80 13.82 4.58
C GLN A 105 -2.57 14.31 3.82
N SER A 106 -1.38 14.27 4.42
CA SER A 106 -0.14 14.65 3.74
C SER A 106 0.19 13.74 2.54
N LEU A 107 -0.07 12.44 2.68
CA LEU A 107 0.17 11.44 1.64
C LEU A 107 -0.82 11.60 0.47
N VAL A 108 -2.08 11.91 0.79
CA VAL A 108 -3.13 12.23 -0.18
C VAL A 108 -2.76 13.48 -0.99
N LEU A 109 -2.40 14.57 -0.31
CA LEU A 109 -2.01 15.83 -0.96
C LEU A 109 -0.82 15.66 -1.90
N LYS A 110 0.21 14.91 -1.47
CA LYS A 110 1.39 14.61 -2.29
C LYS A 110 1.00 13.86 -3.57
N LYS A 111 0.18 12.81 -3.46
CA LYS A 111 -0.27 12.01 -4.61
C LYS A 111 -1.13 12.81 -5.59
N THR A 112 -1.99 13.70 -5.09
CA THR A 112 -2.78 14.61 -5.94
C THR A 112 -1.89 15.57 -6.71
N LEU A 113 -0.87 16.15 -6.06
CA LEU A 113 0.08 17.06 -6.71
C LEU A 113 0.90 16.35 -7.81
N GLU A 114 1.31 15.10 -7.57
CA GLU A 114 2.08 14.30 -8.53
C GLU A 114 1.25 13.80 -9.74
N SER A 115 -0.08 13.92 -9.68
CA SER A 115 -1.01 13.51 -10.74
C SER A 115 -1.41 14.64 -11.69
N ILE A 116 -0.90 15.86 -11.47
CA ILE A 116 -1.12 17.08 -12.29
C ILE A 116 0.16 17.40 -13.04
#